data_AF-A0A4Q0B1B0-F1
#
_entry.id   AF-A0A4Q0B1B0-F1
#
_cell.length_a   1.000
_cell.length_b   1.000
_cell.length_c   1.000
_cell.angle_alpha   90.00
_cell.angle_beta   90.00
_cell.angle_gamma   90.00
#
_symmetry.space_group_name_H-M   'P 1'
#
loop_
_entity.id
_entity.type
_entity.pdbx_description
1 polymer ?
#
loop_
_entity_poly.entity_id
_entity_poly.type
_entity_poly.pdbx_seq_one_letter_code
_entity_poly.pdbx_strand_id
1 'polypeptide(L)'
;MISTENIQALKENEINYIVGARLGNLSNELMKQIDKSITREDGKNIRIKTDNGYLICSYSSIRYRKDKYEMEKQIEKAKHIIHNNNTFYLGAARSEAET
;
A
#
# COMPACT_ATOMS: atom_id res chain seq x y z
N MET A 1 -13.83 -0.32 -2.92
CA MET A 1 -13.78 -1.55 -3.74
C MET A 1 -15.18 -2.13 -3.76
N ILE A 2 -15.50 -2.97 -4.73
CA ILE A 2 -16.73 -3.77 -4.69
C ILE A 2 -16.66 -4.75 -3.51
N SER A 3 -17.80 -5.07 -2.87
CA SER A 3 -17.82 -6.04 -1.79
C SER A 3 -17.76 -7.48 -2.33
N THR A 4 -17.39 -8.42 -1.47
CA THR A 4 -17.34 -9.85 -1.79
C THR A 4 -18.71 -10.40 -2.17
N GLU A 5 -19.77 -9.94 -1.50
CA GLU A 5 -21.15 -10.34 -1.75
C GLU A 5 -21.59 -9.91 -3.15
N ASN A 6 -21.23 -8.68 -3.55
CA ASN A 6 -21.54 -8.19 -4.89
C ASN A 6 -20.73 -8.93 -5.97
N ILE A 7 -19.47 -9.27 -5.72
CA ILE A 7 -18.69 -10.13 -6.64
C ILE A 7 -19.36 -11.49 -6.81
N GLN A 8 -19.85 -12.07 -5.72
CA GLN A 8 -20.53 -13.37 -5.76
C GLN A 8 -21.83 -13.29 -6.56
N ALA A 9 -22.66 -12.26 -6.34
CA ALA A 9 -23.87 -12.02 -7.13
C ALA A 9 -23.57 -11.86 -8.63
N LEU A 10 -22.50 -11.14 -9.00
CA LEU A 10 -22.09 -11.01 -10.41
C LEU A 10 -21.74 -12.37 -11.04
N LYS A 11 -21.05 -13.24 -10.30
CA LYS A 11 -20.71 -14.59 -10.76
C LYS A 11 -21.95 -15.47 -10.93
N GLU A 12 -22.87 -15.44 -9.98
CA GLU A 12 -24.12 -16.22 -10.00
C GLU A 12 -25.04 -15.82 -11.15
N ASN A 13 -24.99 -14.56 -11.57
CA ASN A 13 -25.75 -14.04 -12.71
C ASN A 13 -24.96 -14.09 -14.03
N GLU A 14 -23.79 -14.74 -14.06
CA GLU A 14 -22.92 -14.87 -15.24
C GLU A 14 -22.53 -13.53 -15.88
N ILE A 15 -22.42 -12.48 -15.05
CA ILE A 15 -22.07 -11.13 -15.50
C ILE A 15 -20.54 -10.99 -15.54
N ASN A 16 -20.00 -10.63 -16.70
CA ASN A 16 -18.60 -10.30 -16.84
C ASN A 16 -18.28 -8.95 -16.19
N TYR A 17 -17.19 -8.86 -15.44
CA TYR A 17 -16.79 -7.65 -14.74
C TYR A 17 -15.29 -7.38 -14.77
N ILE A 18 -14.94 -6.10 -14.66
CA ILE A 18 -13.60 -5.62 -14.35
C ILE A 18 -13.74 -4.61 -13.21
N VAL A 19 -13.01 -4.84 -12.12
CA VAL A 19 -13.07 -3.98 -10.94
C VAL A 19 -11.68 -3.45 -10.60
N GLY A 20 -11.63 -2.17 -10.21
CA GLY A 20 -10.40 -1.57 -9.72
C GLY A 20 -10.00 -2.17 -8.37
N ALA A 21 -8.80 -2.75 -8.31
CA ALA A 21 -8.19 -3.26 -7.09
C ALA A 21 -7.22 -2.24 -6.50
N ARG A 22 -7.20 -2.10 -5.16
CA ARG A 22 -6.19 -1.33 -4.44
C ARG A 22 -5.24 -2.30 -3.73
N LEU A 23 -3.93 -2.17 -3.96
CA LEU A 23 -2.92 -3.04 -3.36
C LEU A 23 -2.92 -2.99 -1.83
N GLY A 24 -3.23 -1.84 -1.23
CA GLY A 24 -3.30 -1.68 0.23
C GLY A 24 -4.39 -2.50 0.94
N ASN A 25 -5.31 -3.11 0.19
CA ASN A 25 -6.35 -3.98 0.74
C ASN A 25 -6.03 -5.48 0.57
N LEU A 26 -4.87 -5.82 0.01
CA LEU A 26 -4.44 -7.21 -0.19
C LEU A 26 -3.75 -7.75 1.06
N SER A 27 -3.76 -9.07 1.24
CA SER A 27 -2.98 -9.71 2.29
C SER A 27 -1.47 -9.54 2.05
N ASN A 28 -0.71 -9.60 3.14
CA ASN A 28 0.76 -9.51 3.07
C ASN A 28 1.36 -10.65 2.25
N GLU A 29 0.77 -11.85 2.31
CA GLU A 29 1.18 -13.02 1.54
C GLU A 29 1.00 -12.78 0.05
N LEU A 30 -0.16 -12.26 -0.36
CA LEU A 30 -0.43 -11.95 -1.77
C LEU A 30 0.47 -10.81 -2.26
N MET A 31 0.74 -9.79 -1.43
CA MET A 31 1.70 -8.75 -1.79
C MET A 31 3.12 -9.28 -1.97
N LYS A 32 3.59 -10.19 -1.10
CA LYS A 32 4.89 -10.85 -1.27
C LYS A 32 4.94 -11.69 -2.55
N GLN A 33 3.84 -12.37 -2.89
CA GLN A 33 3.73 -13.11 -4.15
C GLN A 33 3.84 -12.17 -5.35
N ILE A 34 3.11 -11.05 -5.35
CA ILE A 34 3.18 -10.04 -6.40
C ILE A 34 4.61 -9.52 -6.56
N ASP A 35 5.25 -9.12 -5.46
CA ASP A 35 6.62 -8.58 -5.48
C ASP A 35 7.64 -9.56 -6.07
N LYS A 36 7.55 -10.85 -5.72
CA LYS A 36 8.42 -11.89 -6.26
C LYS A 36 8.15 -12.21 -7.74
N SER A 37 6.90 -12.06 -8.18
CA SER A 37 6.48 -12.53 -9.50
C SER A 37 6.56 -11.43 -10.57
N ILE A 38 6.46 -10.17 -10.18
CA ILE A 38 6.33 -9.06 -11.11
C ILE A 38 7.67 -8.70 -11.76
N THR A 39 7.70 -8.65 -13.09
CA THR A 39 8.80 -8.00 -13.82
C THR A 39 8.64 -6.49 -13.70
N ARG A 40 9.66 -5.80 -13.19
CA ARG A 40 9.65 -4.34 -12.95
C ARG A 40 9.96 -3.56 -14.23
N GLU A 41 9.19 -3.83 -15.27
CA GLU A 41 9.30 -3.23 -16.60
C GLU A 41 7.93 -2.75 -17.08
N ASP A 42 7.89 -1.59 -17.72
CA ASP A 42 6.63 -1.03 -18.23
C ASP A 42 6.02 -1.92 -19.31
N GLY A 43 4.69 -2.05 -19.30
CA GLY A 43 3.96 -2.90 -20.23
C GLY A 43 3.95 -4.39 -19.87
N LYS A 44 4.75 -4.82 -18.88
CA LYS A 44 4.67 -6.18 -18.32
C LYS A 44 3.57 -6.25 -17.26
N ASN A 45 2.89 -7.39 -17.22
CA ASN A 45 1.89 -7.69 -16.21
C ASN A 45 1.99 -9.14 -15.76
N ILE A 46 1.45 -9.39 -14.57
CA ILE A 46 1.22 -10.72 -14.02
C ILE A 46 -0.27 -10.92 -13.80
N ARG A 47 -0.68 -12.19 -13.82
CA ARG A 47 -2.05 -12.61 -13.55
C ARG A 47 -2.04 -13.66 -12.45
N ILE A 48 -2.70 -13.36 -11.34
CA ILE A 48 -2.79 -14.24 -10.18
C ILE A 48 -4.25 -14.65 -10.00
N LYS A 49 -4.52 -15.96 -9.86
CA LYS A 49 -5.85 -16.46 -9.53
C LYS A 49 -6.12 -16.23 -8.04
N THR A 50 -7.29 -15.70 -7.73
CA THR A 50 -7.79 -15.44 -6.37
C THR A 50 -9.24 -15.94 -6.26
N ASP A 51 -9.78 -15.96 -5.05
CA ASP A 51 -11.18 -16.34 -4.83
C ASP A 51 -12.16 -15.37 -5.52
N ASN A 52 -11.74 -14.11 -5.71
CA ASN A 52 -12.52 -13.05 -6.34
C ASN A 52 -12.31 -12.98 -7.86
N GLY A 53 -11.69 -13.99 -8.47
CA GLY A 53 -11.34 -14.00 -9.88
C GLY A 53 -9.84 -13.74 -10.10
N TYR A 54 -9.49 -13.14 -11.24
CA TYR A 54 -8.09 -12.89 -11.57
C TYR A 54 -7.66 -11.48 -11.18
N LEU A 55 -6.63 -11.40 -10.34
CA LEU A 55 -5.91 -10.16 -10.11
C LEU A 55 -4.90 -9.97 -11.23
N ILE A 56 -5.06 -8.89 -12.00
CA ILE A 56 -4.10 -8.48 -13.01
C ILE A 56 -3.34 -7.29 -12.44
N CYS A 57 -2.02 -7.42 -12.35
CA CYS A 57 -1.14 -6.38 -11.80
C CYS A 57 -0.08 -6.04 -12.84
N SER A 58 0.04 -4.75 -13.18
CA SER A 58 1.07 -4.23 -14.08
C SER A 58 2.05 -3.35 -13.32
N TYR A 59 3.32 -3.42 -13.70
CA TYR A 59 4.31 -2.48 -13.22
C TYR A 59 4.23 -1.17 -14.03
N SER A 60 4.46 -0.06 -13.35
CA SER A 60 4.59 1.25 -13.98
C SER A 60 5.69 2.05 -13.30
N SER A 61 6.73 2.37 -14.06
CA SER A 61 7.90 3.16 -13.64
C SER A 61 7.50 4.57 -13.20
N ILE A 62 6.46 5.14 -13.82
CA ILE A 62 5.90 6.44 -13.45
C ILE A 62 5.23 6.36 -12.07
N ARG A 63 4.38 5.35 -11.84
CA ARG A 63 3.73 5.12 -10.53
C ARG A 63 4.77 4.88 -9.45
N TYR A 64 5.72 3.99 -9.72
CA TYR A 64 6.80 3.64 -8.79
C TYR A 64 7.57 4.88 -8.31
N ARG A 65 8.02 5.74 -9.23
CA ARG A 65 8.76 6.97 -8.87
C ARG A 65 7.92 7.92 -8.01
N LYS A 66 6.64 8.11 -8.37
CA LYS A 66 5.72 8.96 -7.63
C LYS A 66 5.48 8.43 -6.21
N ASP A 67 5.15 7.14 -6.11
CA ASP A 67 4.82 6.51 -4.83
C ASP A 67 6.05 6.43 -3.92
N LYS A 68 7.24 6.19 -4.48
CA LYS A 68 8.52 6.24 -3.76
C LYS A 68 8.78 7.63 -3.18
N TYR A 69 8.66 8.68 -4.00
CA TYR A 69 8.86 10.06 -3.54
C TYR A 69 7.91 10.43 -2.40
N GLU A 70 6.62 10.12 -2.54
CA GLU A 70 5.64 10.38 -1.47
C GLU A 70 5.96 9.57 -0.20
N MET A 71 6.35 8.30 -0.34
CA MET A 71 6.77 7.47 0.80
C MET A 71 7.97 8.07 1.54
N GLU A 72 9.03 8.45 0.81
CA GLU A 72 10.23 9.06 1.37
C GLU A 72 9.92 10.37 2.10
N LYS A 73 9.08 11.22 1.50
CA LYS A 73 8.59 12.46 2.11
C LYS A 73 7.81 12.23 3.41
N GLN A 74 6.97 11.18 3.49
CA GLN A 74 6.27 10.85 4.74
C GLN A 74 7.23 10.31 5.80
N ILE A 75 8.23 9.51 5.42
CA ILE A 75 9.27 9.02 6.32
C ILE A 75 10.08 10.20 6.90
N GLU A 76 10.46 11.17 6.07
CA GLU A 76 11.18 12.37 6.51
C GLU A 76 10.36 13.19 7.51
N LYS A 77 9.08 13.42 7.22
CA LYS A 77 8.16 14.09 8.16
C LYS A 77 8.06 13.34 9.49
N ALA A 78 7.92 12.02 9.46
CA ALA A 78 7.85 11.21 10.67
C ALA A 78 9.14 11.31 11.50
N LYS A 79 10.31 11.27 10.86
CA LYS A 79 11.61 11.48 11.53
C LYS A 79 11.69 12.86 12.19
N HIS A 80 11.27 13.92 11.49
CA HIS A 80 11.22 15.27 12.07
C HIS A 80 10.29 15.35 13.27
N ILE A 81 9.10 14.74 13.21
CA ILE A 81 8.16 14.73 14.34
C ILE A 81 8.79 14.02 15.54
N ILE A 82 9.42 12.85 15.35
CA ILE A 82 10.08 12.11 16.43
C ILE A 82 11.24 12.92 17.03
N HIS A 83 12.10 13.51 16.18
CA HIS A 83 13.24 14.31 16.64
C HIS A 83 12.80 15.58 17.38
N ASN A 84 11.82 16.32 16.83
CA ASN A 84 11.34 17.58 17.41
C ASN A 84 10.49 17.33 18.66
N ASN A 85 9.67 16.28 18.70
CA ASN A 85 8.93 15.90 19.91
C ASN A 85 9.86 15.46 21.05
N ASN A 86 11.02 14.86 20.73
CA ASN A 86 12.02 14.52 21.75
C ASN A 86 12.60 15.78 22.44
N THR A 87 12.58 16.92 21.76
CA THR A 87 13.06 18.20 22.30
C THR A 87 12.10 18.77 23.35
N PHE A 88 10.80 18.53 23.23
CA PHE A 88 9.81 18.95 24.23
C PHE A 88 9.94 18.19 25.56
N TYR A 89 10.24 16.88 25.53
CA TYR A 89 10.42 16.08 26.75
C TYR A 89 11.73 16.40 27.49
N LEU A 90 12.81 16.76 26.77
CA LEU A 90 14.06 17.18 27.40
C LEU A 90 14.00 18.59 28.00
N GLY A 91 13.11 19.46 27.48
CA GLY A 91 12.83 20.78 28.07
C GLY A 91 12.03 20.68 29.39
N ALA A 92 11.06 19.77 29.47
CA ALA A 92 10.27 19.54 30.69
C ALA A 92 11.08 18.86 31.80
N ALA A 93 12.00 17.94 31.46
CA ALA A 93 12.84 17.26 32.45
C ALA A 93 13.93 18.16 33.09
N ARG A 94 14.22 19.33 32.51
CA ARG A 94 15.17 20.29 33.09
C ARG A 94 14.52 21.26 34.08
N SER A 95 13.21 21.49 34.03
CA SER A 95 12.52 22.36 34.99
C SER A 95 12.17 21.67 36.31
N GLU A 96 12.23 20.34 36.37
CA GLU A 96 11.93 19.56 37.59
C GLU A 96 13.19 19.24 38.43
N ALA A 97 14.39 19.55 37.94
CA ALA A 97 15.65 19.29 38.63
C ALA A 97 16.27 20.54 39.32
N GLU A 98 15.60 21.70 39.27
CA GLU A 98 16.06 22.97 39.86
C GLU A 98 15.16 23.50 41.00
N THR A 99 14.35 22.63 41.62
CA THR A 99 13.60 22.91 42.87
C THR A 99 13.83 21.82 43.89
#